data_AF-A0A6B2T6Z2-F1
#
_entry.id   AF-A0A6B2T6Z2-F1
#
_cell.length_a   1.000
_cell.length_b   1.000
_cell.length_c   1.000
_cell.angle_alpha   90.00
_cell.angle_beta   90.00
_cell.angle_gamma   90.00
#
_symmetry.space_group_name_H-M   'P 1'
#
loop_
_entity.id
_entity.type
_entity.pdbx_description
1 polymer ?
#
loop_
_entity_poly.entity_id
_entity_poly.type
_entity_poly.pdbx_seq_one_letter_code
_entity_poly.pdbx_strand_id
1 'polypeptide(L)' 'MPSYDKLREILDPATTALLTVECQQGVVGTESALPELAAAARSSGALANVARLVAAAHRCGVQVLHAVAERRPDGR' A
#
# COMPACT_ATOMS: atom_id res chain seq x y z
N MET A 1 12.45 15.08 -15.09
CA MET A 1 12.38 14.34 -13.81
C MET A 1 12.98 15.20 -12.71
N PRO A 2 12.43 15.23 -11.49
CA PRO A 2 13.08 15.89 -10.36
C PRO A 2 14.46 15.26 -10.10
N SER A 3 15.42 16.06 -9.64
CA SER A 3 16.73 15.55 -9.23
C SER A 3 16.60 14.70 -7.98
N TYR A 4 17.58 13.82 -7.75
CA TYR A 4 17.65 13.06 -6.50
C TYR A 4 17.72 13.96 -5.27
N ASP A 5 18.39 15.10 -5.36
CA ASP A 5 18.48 16.05 -4.24
C ASP A 5 17.11 16.61 -3.87
N LYS A 6 16.33 17.02 -4.88
CA LYS A 6 14.96 17.49 -4.67
C LYS A 6 14.03 16.39 -4.12
N LEU A 7 14.24 15.13 -4.52
CA LEU A 7 13.50 14.00 -3.96
C LEU A 7 13.84 13.74 -2.50
N ARG A 8 15.11 13.88 -2.10
CA ARG A 8 15.51 13.72 -0.69
C ARG A 8 14.88 14.78 0.21
N GLU A 9 14.78 16.02 -0.26
CA GLU A 9 14.16 17.11 0.50
C GLU A 9 12.68 16.84 0.82
N ILE A 10 11.93 16.23 -0.10
CA ILE A 10 10.49 16.00 0.08
C ILE A 10 10.14 14.60 0.63
N LEU A 11 11.12 13.71 0.77
CA LEU A 11 10.94 12.33 1.26
C LEU A 11 11.69 12.09 2.58
N ASP A 12 11.84 13.13 3.42
CA ASP A 12 12.36 12.96 4.77
C ASP A 12 11.47 11.96 5.55
N PRO A 13 12.04 10.85 6.07
CA PRO A 13 11.27 9.87 6.84
C PRO A 13 10.48 10.46 8.02
N ALA A 14 10.97 11.55 8.64
CA ALA A 14 10.32 12.20 9.76
C ALA A 14 9.00 12.87 9.40
N THR A 15 8.78 13.18 8.11
CA THR A 15 7.58 13.87 7.61
C THR A 15 6.85 13.07 6.52
N THR A 16 7.27 11.82 6.29
CA THR A 16 6.72 10.94 5.25
C THR A 16 5.97 9.77 5.87
N ALA A 17 4.87 9.37 5.24
CA ALA A 17 4.16 8.13 5.55
C ALA A 17 3.95 7.29 4.28
N LEU A 18 3.99 5.96 4.44
CA LEU A 18 3.55 5.00 3.44
C LEU A 18 2.11 4.58 3.76
N LEU A 19 1.18 4.87 2.85
CA LEU A 19 -0.22 4.46 2.95
C LEU A 19 -0.49 3.30 1.99
N THR A 20 -0.88 2.13 2.50
CA THR A 20 -1.51 1.10 1.67
C THR A 20 -3.01 1.30 1.69
N VAL A 21 -3.66 1.24 0.53
CA VAL A 21 -5.12 1.38 0.42
C VAL A 21 -5.70 0.02 0.02
N GLU A 22 -6.61 -0.49 0.86
CA GLU A 22 -7.48 -1.64 0.59
C GLU A 22 -6.75 -2.91 0.11
N CYS A 23 -5.53 -3.13 0.60
CA CYS A 23 -4.78 -4.37 0.38
C CYS A 23 -5.35 -5.54 1.23
N GLN A 24 -6.65 -5.77 1.13
CA GLN A 24 -7.42 -6.75 1.90
C GLN A 24 -7.74 -7.99 1.06
N GLN A 25 -8.02 -9.12 1.75
CA GLN A 25 -8.39 -10.37 1.08
C GLN A 25 -9.61 -10.20 0.16
N GLY A 26 -10.62 -9.44 0.61
CA GLY A 26 -11.83 -9.16 -0.16
C GLY A 26 -11.64 -8.31 -1.42
N VAL A 27 -10.45 -7.72 -1.64
CA VAL A 27 -10.17 -6.82 -2.78
C VAL A 27 -9.10 -7.41 -3.70
N VAL A 28 -7.95 -7.79 -3.15
CA VAL A 28 -6.79 -8.28 -3.93
C VAL A 28 -6.34 -9.70 -3.53
N GLY A 29 -7.09 -10.34 -2.64
CA GLY A 29 -6.82 -11.69 -2.16
C GLY A 29 -7.41 -12.79 -3.01
N THR A 30 -7.26 -14.04 -2.54
CA THR A 30 -7.84 -15.22 -3.19
C THR A 30 -9.36 -15.29 -3.06
N GLU A 31 -9.92 -14.64 -2.04
CA GLU A 31 -11.35 -14.57 -1.76
C GLU A 31 -11.95 -13.21 -2.18
N SER A 32 -11.34 -12.55 -3.15
CA SER A 32 -11.74 -11.22 -3.58
C SER A 32 -13.14 -11.23 -4.22
N ALA A 33 -13.95 -10.23 -3.87
CA ALA A 33 -15.20 -9.92 -4.57
C ALA A 33 -14.95 -9.29 -5.96
N LEU A 34 -13.70 -8.93 -6.26
CA LEU A 34 -13.22 -8.32 -7.51
C LEU A 34 -12.15 -9.23 -8.17
N PRO A 35 -12.52 -10.40 -8.71
CA PRO A 35 -11.57 -11.42 -9.13
C PRO A 35 -10.62 -10.97 -10.24
N GLU A 36 -11.07 -10.15 -11.19
CA GLU A 36 -10.23 -9.62 -12.26
C GLU A 36 -9.16 -8.64 -11.74
N LEU A 37 -9.54 -7.79 -10.77
CA LEU A 37 -8.60 -6.90 -10.08
C LEU A 37 -7.55 -7.70 -9.31
N ALA A 38 -7.97 -8.73 -8.56
CA ALA A 38 -7.06 -9.60 -7.82
C ALA A 38 -6.08 -10.31 -8.76
N ALA A 39 -6.55 -10.80 -9.91
CA ALA A 39 -5.71 -11.40 -10.93
C ALA A 39 -4.69 -10.39 -11.49
N ALA A 40 -5.12 -9.17 -11.82
CA ALA A 40 -4.26 -8.10 -12.33
C ALA A 40 -3.23 -7.66 -11.28
N ALA A 41 -3.62 -7.50 -10.01
CA ALA A 41 -2.73 -7.14 -8.92
C ALA A 41 -1.61 -8.19 -8.71
N ARG A 42 -1.95 -9.47 -8.90
CA ARG A 42 -1.00 -10.58 -8.82
C ARG A 42 -0.07 -10.63 -10.02
N SER A 43 -0.62 -10.61 -11.24
CA SER A 43 0.17 -10.76 -12.47
C SER A 43 1.08 -9.56 -12.75
N SER A 44 0.68 -8.36 -12.32
CA SER A 44 1.50 -7.15 -12.41
C SER A 44 2.65 -7.09 -11.40
N GLY A 45 2.64 -7.95 -10.37
CA GLY A 45 3.60 -7.90 -9.27
C GLY A 45 3.39 -6.72 -8.31
N ALA A 46 2.26 -6.02 -8.39
CA ALA A 46 1.93 -4.89 -7.53
C ALA A 46 2.04 -5.25 -6.04
N LEU A 47 1.50 -6.41 -5.64
CA LEU A 47 1.54 -6.87 -4.25
C LEU A 47 2.98 -7.10 -3.73
N ALA A 48 3.88 -7.63 -4.57
CA ALA A 48 5.28 -7.82 -4.22
C ALA A 48 6.00 -6.47 -4.04
N ASN A 49 5.68 -5.49 -4.90
CA ASN A 49 6.22 -4.13 -4.76
C ASN A 49 5.72 -3.43 -3.51
N VAL A 50 4.43 -3.57 -3.18
CA VAL A 50 3.86 -3.04 -1.92
C VAL A 50 4.57 -3.67 -0.72
N ALA A 51 4.75 -5.00 -0.70
CA ALA A 51 5.47 -5.68 0.37
C ALA A 51 6.92 -5.16 0.52
N ARG A 52 7.62 -4.94 -0.60
CA ARG A 52 8.97 -4.36 -0.61
C ARG A 52 9.00 -2.94 -0.05
N LEU A 53 8.02 -2.10 -0.41
CA LEU A 53 7.89 -0.74 0.11
C LEU A 53 7.62 -0.74 1.61
N VAL A 54 6.67 -1.55 2.10
CA VAL A 54 6.37 -1.68 3.53
C VAL A 54 7.59 -2.13 4.32
N ALA A 55 8.31 -3.16 3.82
CA ALA A 55 9.54 -3.62 4.47
C ALA A 55 10.62 -2.53 4.51
N ALA A 56 10.76 -1.73 3.45
CA ALA A 56 11.71 -0.61 3.43
C ALA A 56 11.28 0.52 4.36
N ALA A 57 9.99 0.88 4.39
CA ALA A 57 9.45 1.90 5.28
C ALA A 57 9.73 1.57 6.74
N HIS A 58 9.46 0.33 7.16
CA HIS A 58 9.79 -0.13 8.52
C HIS A 58 11.29 -0.03 8.82
N ARG A 59 12.17 -0.41 7.89
CA ARG A 59 13.63 -0.29 8.10
C ARG A 59 14.11 1.16 8.19
N CYS A 60 13.45 2.08 7.49
CA CYS A 60 13.81 3.50 7.46
C CYS A 60 13.09 4.33 8.53
N GLY A 61 12.25 3.73 9.37
CA GLY A 61 11.47 4.45 10.38
C GLY A 61 10.33 5.32 9.82
N VAL A 62 9.92 5.10 8.57
CA VAL A 62 8.77 5.78 7.95
C VAL A 62 7.48 5.23 8.56
N GLN A 63 6.52 6.11 8.86
CA GLN A 63 5.22 5.70 9.35
C GLN A 63 4.48 4.86 8.29
N VAL A 64 3.99 3.68 8.67
CA VAL A 64 3.17 2.84 7.79
C VAL A 64 1.72 2.89 8.26
N LEU A 65 0.82 3.23 7.34
CA LEU A 65 -0.62 3.29 7.55
C LEU A 65 -1.33 2.32 6.60
N HIS A 66 -2.29 1.58 7.13
CA HIS A 66 -3.11 0.67 6.34
C HIS A 66 -4.55 1.22 6.34
N ALA A 67 -4.95 1.85 5.22
CA ALA A 67 -6.33 2.24 4.99
C ALA A 67 -7.13 1.01 4.56
N VAL A 68 -7.85 0.43 5.52
CA VAL A 68 -8.77 -0.68 5.28
C VAL A 68 -10.18 -0.15 5.04
N ALA A 69 -10.91 -0.77 4.11
CA ALA A 69 -12.33 -0.55 3.92
C ALA A 69 -13.09 -1.59 4.75
N GLU A 70 -13.90 -1.11 5.69
CA GLU A 70 -14.77 -1.93 6.52
C GLU A 70 -16.12 -1.26 6.61
N ARG A 71 -17.18 -2.08 6.61
CA ARG A 71 -18.54 -1.60 6.85
C ARG A 71 -18.94 -2.01 8.25
N ARG A 72 -19.61 -1.11 8.97
CA ARG A 72 -20.19 -1.45 10.27
C ARG A 72 -21.14 -2.65 10.12
N PRO A 73 -21.21 -3.55 11.12
CA PRO A 73 -22.10 -4.71 11.06
C PRO A 73 -23.59 -4.36 10.90
N ASP A 74 -24.00 -3.17 11.34
CA ASP A 74 -25.37 -2.67 11.21
C ASP A 74 -25.67 -2.07 9.82
N GLY A 75 -24.68 -2.07 8.92
CA GLY A 75 -24.84 -1.60 7.55
C GLY A 75 -25.09 -0.09 7.42
N ARG A 76 -24.94 0.69 8.49
CA ARG A 76 -25.17 2.14 8.51
C ARG A 76 -23.88 2.94 8.37
#